data_AF-A0A3D0XSC4-F1
#
_entry.id   AF-A0A3D0XSC4-F1
#
_cell.length_a   1.000
_cell.length_b   1.000
_cell.length_c   1.000
_cell.angle_alpha   90.00
_cell.angle_beta   90.00
_cell.angle_gamma   90.00
#
_symmetry.space_group_name_H-M   'P 1'
#
loop_
_entity.id
_entity.type
_entity.pdbx_description
1 polymer ?
#
loop_
_entity_poly.entity_id
_entity_poly.type
_entity_poly.pdbx_seq_one_letter_code
_entity_poly.pdbx_strand_id
1 'polypeptide(L)'
;MELTFYGADKEVTGSCHCLTVNGKHILIDCGLQQGADETDNSRFPFYANLVDYVIITHAHIDHSGRLPLLVKQGFQGEILTTS
;
A
#
# COMPACT_ATOMS: atom_id res chain seq x y z
N MET A 1 -16.93 8.60 1.38
CA MET A 1 -15.90 7.78 2.02
C MET A 1 -16.00 6.41 1.40
N GLU A 2 -14.89 5.88 0.88
CA GLU A 2 -14.82 4.62 0.17
C GLU A 2 -13.51 3.91 0.52
N LEU A 3 -13.54 2.59 0.72
CA LEU A 3 -12.36 1.76 0.98
C LEU A 3 -12.20 0.75 -0.14
N THR A 4 -11.03 0.77 -0.79
CA THR A 4 -10.66 -0.18 -1.86
C THR A 4 -9.59 -1.13 -1.36
N PHE A 5 -9.73 -2.41 -1.68
CA PHE A 5 -8.80 -3.50 -1.30
C PHE A 5 -7.90 -3.82 -2.49
N TYR A 6 -6.56 -3.71 -2.32
CA TYR A 6 -5.57 -4.03 -3.34
C TYR A 6 -4.67 -5.22 -2.99
N GLY A 7 -4.81 -5.79 -1.78
CA GLY A 7 -4.11 -6.98 -1.31
C GLY A 7 -4.58 -7.34 0.10
N ALA A 8 -4.21 -8.53 0.59
CA ALA A 8 -4.74 -9.11 1.84
C ALA A 8 -6.28 -9.26 1.85
N ASP A 9 -6.89 -9.45 0.67
CA ASP A 9 -8.30 -9.82 0.50
C ASP A 9 -8.39 -11.29 0.10
N LYS A 10 -8.81 -12.14 1.05
CA LYS A 10 -8.80 -13.61 0.95
C LYS A 10 -7.40 -14.24 0.86
N GLU A 11 -6.38 -13.50 1.27
CA GLU A 11 -4.98 -13.89 1.38
C GLU A 11 -4.37 -13.29 2.65
N VAL A 12 -3.16 -13.70 3.05
CA VAL A 12 -2.53 -13.21 4.29
C VAL A 12 -1.59 -12.04 4.00
N THR A 13 -0.79 -12.14 2.95
CA THR A 13 0.31 -11.20 2.69
C THR A 13 -0.09 -10.08 1.74
N GLY A 14 0.76 -9.06 1.60
CA GLY A 14 0.55 -8.00 0.63
C GLY A 14 -0.47 -6.93 1.02
N SER A 15 -0.69 -6.69 2.33
CA SER A 15 -1.64 -5.69 2.84
C SER A 15 -1.47 -4.36 2.11
N CYS A 16 -2.53 -3.93 1.43
CA CYS A 16 -2.54 -2.69 0.66
C CYS A 16 -3.98 -2.27 0.42
N HIS A 17 -4.39 -1.15 1.03
CA HIS A 17 -5.77 -0.66 0.96
C HIS A 17 -5.76 0.84 0.71
N CYS A 18 -6.75 1.37 -0.01
CA CYS A 18 -6.87 2.80 -0.24
C CYS A 18 -8.18 3.33 0.32
N LEU A 19 -8.07 4.24 1.28
CA LEU A 19 -9.18 5.02 1.79
C LEU A 19 -9.30 6.31 0.98
N THR A 20 -10.43 6.46 0.28
CA THR A 20 -10.80 7.70 -0.40
C THR A 20 -11.78 8.49 0.45
N VAL A 21 -11.34 9.64 0.95
CA VAL A 21 -12.14 10.49 1.86
C VAL A 21 -11.74 11.96 1.69
N ASN A 22 -12.72 12.88 1.71
CA ASN A 22 -12.49 14.32 1.59
C ASN A 22 -11.60 14.74 0.41
N GLY A 23 -11.73 14.05 -0.73
CA GLY A 23 -10.92 14.30 -1.93
C GLY A 23 -9.46 13.87 -1.81
N LYS A 24 -9.13 13.01 -0.85
CA LYS A 24 -7.79 12.46 -0.62
C LYS A 24 -7.76 10.94 -0.81
N HIS A 25 -6.63 10.44 -1.29
CA HIS A 25 -6.31 9.02 -1.40
C HIS A 25 -5.25 8.66 -0.36
N ILE A 26 -5.66 7.96 0.70
CA ILE A 26 -4.79 7.53 1.79
C ILE A 26 -4.55 6.03 1.65
N LEU A 27 -3.31 5.65 1.37
CA LEU A 27 -2.91 4.25 1.33
C LEU A 27 -2.65 3.76 2.76
N ILE A 28 -3.29 2.65 3.15
CA ILE A 28 -3.07 1.96 4.41
C ILE A 28 -2.29 0.69 4.07
N ASP A 29 -1.05 0.65 4.57
CA ASP A 29 -0.02 -0.33 4.23
C ASP A 29 0.38 -0.36 2.74
N CYS A 30 1.58 -0.87 2.49
CA CYS A 30 2.15 -1.10 1.17
C CYS A 30 3.01 -2.36 1.22
N GLY A 31 2.36 -3.48 1.52
CA GLY A 31 2.96 -4.76 1.84
C GLY A 31 3.43 -5.58 0.66
N LEU A 32 4.48 -6.38 0.84
CA LEU A 32 4.94 -7.37 -0.13
C LEU A 32 4.07 -8.63 -0.06
N GLN A 33 3.59 -9.15 -1.20
CA GLN A 33 2.99 -10.48 -1.26
C GLN A 33 4.10 -11.54 -1.18
N GLN A 34 3.87 -12.64 -0.46
CA GLN A 34 4.89 -13.67 -0.24
C GLN A 34 4.29 -15.07 -0.29
N GLY A 35 5.12 -16.06 -0.66
CA GLY A 35 4.74 -17.46 -0.59
C GLY A 35 3.62 -17.80 -1.57
N ALA A 36 2.55 -18.45 -1.07
CA ALA A 36 1.44 -18.89 -1.92
C ALA A 36 0.59 -17.73 -2.47
N ASP A 37 0.67 -16.56 -1.85
CA ASP A 37 -0.07 -15.36 -2.23
C ASP A 37 0.72 -14.52 -3.27
N GLU A 38 1.97 -14.88 -3.57
CA GLU A 38 2.81 -14.09 -4.46
C GLU A 38 2.36 -14.22 -5.92
N THR A 39 1.88 -13.10 -6.48
CA THR A 39 1.45 -13.01 -7.88
C THR A 39 2.37 -12.11 -8.70
N ASP A 40 2.36 -10.80 -8.43
CA ASP A 40 3.27 -9.82 -9.03
C ASP A 40 3.51 -8.64 -8.08
N ASN A 41 4.69 -8.62 -7.46
CA ASN A 41 5.11 -7.53 -6.59
C ASN A 41 5.67 -6.31 -7.34
N SER A 42 5.75 -6.33 -8.68
CA SER A 42 6.41 -5.28 -9.46
C SER A 42 5.48 -4.14 -9.91
N ARG A 43 4.17 -4.28 -9.68
CA ARG A 43 3.13 -3.36 -10.19
C ARG A 43 2.07 -3.10 -9.13
N PHE A 44 1.49 -1.90 -9.16
CA PHE A 44 0.26 -1.59 -8.43
C PHE A 44 -0.92 -1.56 -9.39
N PRO A 45 -2.14 -1.89 -8.93
CA PRO A 45 -3.37 -1.70 -9.71
C PRO A 45 -3.85 -0.23 -9.71
N PHE A 46 -3.02 0.69 -9.22
CA PHE A 46 -3.26 2.12 -9.14
C PHE A 46 -1.98 2.89 -9.49
N TYR A 47 -2.12 4.19 -9.77
CA TYR A 47 -0.97 5.05 -10.02
C TYR A 47 -0.43 5.64 -8.70
N ALA A 48 0.84 5.39 -8.39
CA ALA A 48 1.47 5.80 -7.14
C ALA A 48 1.45 7.32 -6.91
N ASN A 49 1.49 8.13 -7.98
CA ASN A 49 1.43 9.59 -7.91
C ASN A 49 0.04 10.15 -7.57
N LEU A 50 -1.00 9.32 -7.52
CA LEU A 50 -2.34 9.72 -7.05
C LEU A 50 -2.51 9.58 -5.54
N VAL A 51 -1.61 8.88 -4.86
CA VAL A 51 -1.66 8.69 -3.40
C VAL A 51 -1.15 9.95 -2.70
N ASP A 52 -1.95 10.51 -1.80
CA ASP A 52 -1.59 11.70 -1.02
C ASP A 52 -0.76 11.36 0.22
N TYR A 53 -1.14 10.28 0.91
CA TYR A 53 -0.53 9.84 2.18
C TYR A 53 -0.43 8.32 2.22
N VAL A 54 0.59 7.83 2.91
CA VAL A 54 0.70 6.42 3.29
C VAL A 54 0.72 6.33 4.81
N ILE A 55 -0.07 5.42 5.38
CA ILE A 55 -0.02 5.05 6.79
C ILE A 55 0.47 3.61 6.86
N ILE A 56 1.55 3.38 7.59
CA ILE A 56 2.06 2.03 7.86
C ILE A 56 1.64 1.64 9.26
N THR A 57 0.93 0.51 9.35
CA THR A 57 0.40 0.03 10.62
C THR A 57 1.50 -0.51 11.54
N HIS A 58 2.48 -1.22 10.98
CA HIS A 58 3.65 -1.76 11.68
C HIS A 58 4.73 -2.23 10.69
N ALA A 59 5.91 -2.60 11.21
CA ALA A 59 7.11 -2.82 10.42
C ALA A 59 7.20 -4.17 9.67
N HIS A 60 6.19 -5.04 9.73
CA HIS A 60 6.27 -6.31 8.99
C HIS A 60 6.32 -6.08 7.47
N ILE A 61 7.01 -6.97 6.76
CA ILE A 61 7.33 -6.80 5.34
C ILE A 61 6.08 -6.96 4.44
N ASP A 62 5.12 -7.74 4.87
CA ASP A 62 3.81 -7.90 4.24
C ASP A 62 2.87 -6.71 4.51
N HIS A 63 3.35 -5.67 5.20
CA HIS A 63 2.70 -4.36 5.37
C HIS A 63 3.54 -3.18 4.85
N SER A 64 4.86 -3.34 4.67
CA SER A 64 5.77 -2.23 4.32
C SER A 64 6.70 -2.49 3.12
N GLY A 65 6.80 -3.74 2.66
CA GLY A 65 7.86 -4.19 1.75
C GLY A 65 7.80 -3.64 0.33
N ARG A 66 6.64 -3.13 -0.13
CA ARG A 66 6.50 -2.46 -1.44
C ARG A 66 6.66 -0.94 -1.38
N LEU A 67 6.94 -0.34 -0.21
CA LEU A 67 7.20 1.10 -0.11
C LEU A 67 8.29 1.62 -1.07
N PRO A 68 9.45 0.95 -1.25
CA PRO A 68 10.46 1.42 -2.19
C PRO A 68 9.96 1.44 -3.64
N LEU A 69 9.09 0.49 -4.02
CA LEU A 69 8.46 0.47 -5.34
C LEU A 69 7.51 1.65 -5.51
N LEU A 70 6.69 1.95 -4.48
CA LEU A 70 5.75 3.06 -4.48
C LEU A 70 6.47 4.40 -4.75
N VAL A 71 7.57 4.64 -4.04
CA VAL A 71 8.42 5.82 -4.24
C VAL A 71 9.03 5.83 -5.65
N LYS A 72 9.57 4.69 -6.11
CA LYS A 72 10.14 4.55 -7.47
C LYS A 72 9.10 4.84 -8.57
N GLN A 73 7.82 4.55 -8.34
CA GLN A 73 6.72 4.79 -9.28
C GLN A 73 6.10 6.19 -9.17
N GLY A 74 6.70 7.10 -8.40
CA GLY A 74 6.36 8.52 -8.42
C GLY A 74 5.49 9.00 -7.27
N PHE A 75 5.33 8.22 -6.20
CA PHE A 75 4.79 8.74 -4.95
C PHE A 75 5.73 9.81 -4.36
N GLN A 76 5.16 10.93 -3.90
CA GLN A 76 5.88 12.09 -3.34
C GLN A 76 5.25 12.60 -2.04
N GLY A 77 4.26 11.89 -1.50
CA GLY A 77 3.57 12.27 -0.27
C GLY A 77 4.31 11.85 1.00
N GLU A 78 3.63 11.99 2.13
CA GLU A 78 4.19 11.61 3.44
C GLU A 78 3.87 10.16 3.80
N ILE A 79 4.84 9.48 4.41
CA ILE A 79 4.68 8.14 4.98
C ILE A 79 4.67 8.28 6.50
N LEU A 80 3.53 7.98 7.12
CA LEU A 80 3.28 8.09 8.55
C LEU A 80 3.37 6.71 9.21
N THR A 81 4.11 6.63 10.32
CA THR A 81 4.26 5.42 11.15
C THR A 81 4.63 5.84 12.58
N THR A 82 4.60 4.92 13.53
CA THR A 82 5.19 5.12 14.86
C THR A 82 6.72 5.20 14.78
N SER A 83 7.33 5.82 15.79
CA SER A 83 8.80 5.93 15.97
C SER A 83 9.49 4.60 16.21
#